data_AF-A0A199UEA7-F1
#
_entry.id   AF-A0A199UEA7-F1
#
_cell.length_a   1.000
_cell.length_b   1.000
_cell.length_c   1.000
_cell.angle_alpha   90.00
_cell.angle_beta   90.00
_cell.angle_gamma   90.00
#
_symmetry.space_group_name_H-M   'P 1'
#
loop_
_entity.id
_entity.type
_entity.pdbx_description
1 polymer ?
#
loop_
_entity_poly.entity_id
_entity_poly.type
_entity_poly.pdbx_seq_one_letter_code
_entity_poly.pdbx_strand_id
1 'polypeptide(L)'
;MCRKFEDIFDVDHFIEYLKDDVRIVRDIPDWFTPKTFLFDNIRWTVKNIPKFAPAQFYIDNVLPRIKEKKVMAIKPFVDRLGYDNVPPEINRLRCRVNYHALKFLPEIEEMSDKLVARMRNRTGTLNPYMALHLRSEKGMVGLSFCDFVGWISPLQLALQKRKAGRCLLNLGGGSNLACDGVTKEDLASQEELEQFRRHVTSLAALDFLVCLKSDVFVMTHGGNFAKLIIGARRYMGHRLKSIKPDKGLVSKYFGDPYKGWPDFVEDVSITHNTRTGLPEETFPNYDIWENPLTPCMCRA
;
A
#
# COMPACT_ATOMS: atom_id res chain seq x y z
N MET A 1 -20.48 -3.67 6.72
CA MET A 1 -20.63 -4.71 5.69
C MET A 1 -19.24 -5.07 5.17
N CYS A 2 -18.85 -6.34 5.17
CA CYS A 2 -17.57 -6.75 4.55
C CYS A 2 -17.69 -6.57 3.03
N ARG A 3 -16.68 -5.96 2.44
CA ARG A 3 -16.55 -5.72 1.00
C ARG A 3 -16.46 -7.02 0.23
N LYS A 4 -16.96 -6.98 -1.00
CA LYS A 4 -16.62 -7.96 -2.01
C LYS A 4 -15.41 -7.47 -2.81
N PHE A 5 -14.73 -8.41 -3.45
CA PHE A 5 -13.61 -8.14 -4.35
C PHE A 5 -14.02 -7.26 -5.54
N GLU A 6 -15.25 -7.49 -6.05
CA GLU A 6 -15.87 -6.76 -7.16
C GLU A 6 -16.15 -5.28 -6.88
N ASP A 7 -16.12 -4.83 -5.62
CA ASP A 7 -16.34 -3.42 -5.26
C ASP A 7 -15.08 -2.56 -5.47
N ILE A 8 -13.95 -3.15 -5.83
CA ILE A 8 -12.64 -2.48 -5.91
C ILE A 8 -11.92 -2.83 -7.22
N PHE A 9 -11.98 -4.09 -7.62
CA PHE A 9 -11.23 -4.61 -8.75
C PHE A 9 -12.14 -5.07 -9.88
N ASP A 10 -11.66 -4.92 -11.10
CA ASP A 10 -12.27 -5.48 -12.30
C ASP A 10 -12.12 -7.01 -12.28
N VAL A 11 -13.23 -7.69 -11.96
CA VAL A 11 -13.28 -9.15 -11.82
C VAL A 11 -13.17 -9.85 -13.17
N ASP A 12 -13.72 -9.27 -14.24
CA ASP A 12 -13.65 -9.86 -15.58
C ASP A 12 -12.22 -9.85 -16.09
N HIS A 13 -11.54 -8.72 -15.98
CA HIS A 13 -10.11 -8.63 -16.30
C HIS A 13 -9.28 -9.59 -15.43
N PHE A 14 -9.57 -9.69 -14.13
CA PHE A 14 -8.84 -10.58 -13.22
C PHE A 14 -8.97 -12.07 -13.63
N ILE A 15 -10.18 -12.53 -13.97
CA ILE A 15 -10.44 -13.91 -14.40
C ILE A 15 -9.79 -14.17 -15.76
N GLU A 16 -9.98 -13.27 -16.72
CA GLU A 16 -9.46 -13.43 -18.08
C GLU A 16 -7.93 -13.43 -18.12
N TYR A 17 -7.28 -12.54 -17.37
CA TYR A 17 -5.82 -12.43 -17.34
C TYR A 17 -5.13 -13.67 -16.74
N LEU A 18 -5.80 -14.38 -15.83
CA LEU A 18 -5.25 -15.54 -15.09
C LEU A 18 -5.76 -16.88 -15.62
N LYS A 19 -6.53 -16.90 -16.71
CA LYS A 19 -7.19 -18.11 -17.23
C LYS A 19 -6.24 -19.27 -17.53
N ASP A 20 -5.02 -18.95 -17.95
CA ASP A 20 -3.97 -19.94 -18.30
C ASP A 20 -3.15 -20.39 -17.07
N ASP A 21 -3.25 -19.66 -15.95
CA ASP A 21 -2.54 -19.97 -14.70
C ASP A 21 -3.41 -20.76 -13.73
N VAL A 22 -4.67 -20.35 -13.57
CA VAL A 22 -5.61 -20.95 -12.62
C VAL A 22 -7.05 -20.73 -13.09
N ARG A 23 -7.86 -21.79 -13.01
CA ARG A 23 -9.30 -21.69 -13.28
C ARG A 23 -9.99 -20.97 -12.13
N ILE A 24 -10.43 -19.74 -12.38
CA ILE A 24 -11.21 -18.94 -11.44
C ILE A 24 -12.69 -18.99 -11.84
N VAL A 25 -13.56 -19.18 -10.85
CA VAL A 25 -15.03 -19.17 -11.03
C VAL A 25 -15.63 -18.12 -10.09
N ARG A 26 -16.67 -17.43 -10.55
CA ARG A 26 -17.36 -16.37 -9.77
C ARG A 26 -18.11 -16.95 -8.57
N ASP A 27 -18.78 -18.07 -8.81
CA ASP A 27 -19.59 -18.75 -7.81
C ASP A 27 -19.23 -20.22 -7.71
N ILE A 28 -19.51 -20.79 -6.54
CA ILE A 28 -19.42 -22.22 -6.34
C ILE A 28 -20.47 -22.88 -7.25
N PRO A 29 -20.10 -23.91 -8.03
CA PRO A 29 -21.02 -24.61 -8.91
C PRO A 29 -22.27 -25.14 -8.18
N ASP A 30 -23.40 -25.17 -8.88
CA ASP A 30 -24.70 -25.52 -8.28
C ASP A 30 -24.82 -26.98 -7.82
N TRP A 31 -23.99 -27.87 -8.37
CA TRP A 31 -23.89 -29.25 -7.88
C TRP A 31 -23.35 -29.34 -6.44
N PHE A 32 -22.73 -28.28 -5.92
CA PHE A 32 -22.27 -28.21 -4.54
C PHE A 32 -23.34 -27.58 -3.64
N THR A 33 -24.23 -28.43 -3.13
CA THR A 33 -25.48 -28.01 -2.48
C THR A 33 -25.35 -27.40 -1.06
N PRO A 34 -24.26 -27.59 -0.26
CA PRO A 34 -24.15 -26.94 1.04
C PRO A 34 -23.37 -25.60 0.97
N LYS A 35 -23.73 -24.69 0.04
CA LYS A 35 -23.07 -23.36 -0.10
C LYS A 35 -23.09 -22.56 1.21
N THR A 36 -24.19 -22.62 1.96
CA THR A 36 -24.37 -21.95 3.26
C THR A 36 -23.48 -22.53 4.36
N PHE A 37 -23.28 -23.85 4.38
CA PHE A 37 -22.48 -24.51 5.42
C PHE A 37 -20.96 -24.46 5.18
N LEU A 38 -20.51 -24.10 3.98
CA LEU A 38 -19.08 -24.08 3.64
C LEU A 38 -18.28 -23.14 4.55
N PHE A 39 -18.85 -21.97 4.87
CA PHE A 39 -18.15 -20.91 5.58
C PHE A 39 -18.25 -21.00 7.11
N ASP A 40 -19.20 -21.78 7.61
CA ASP A 40 -19.49 -21.94 9.05
C ASP A 40 -18.96 -23.26 9.61
N ASN A 41 -18.84 -24.30 8.77
CA ASN A 41 -18.45 -25.62 9.23
C ASN A 41 -16.92 -25.82 9.18
N ILE A 42 -16.35 -26.17 10.34
CA ILE A 42 -14.91 -26.42 10.49
C ILE A 42 -14.41 -27.58 9.61
N ARG A 43 -15.30 -28.53 9.25
CA ARG A 43 -14.96 -29.67 8.40
C ARG A 43 -14.51 -29.25 7.00
N TRP A 44 -15.06 -28.15 6.50
CA TRP A 44 -14.78 -27.62 5.16
C TRP A 44 -13.88 -26.39 5.18
N THR A 45 -13.35 -26.03 6.37
CA THR A 45 -12.46 -24.89 6.53
C THR A 45 -11.07 -25.35 6.96
N VAL A 46 -10.04 -24.99 6.19
CA VAL A 46 -8.65 -25.09 6.66
C VAL A 46 -8.38 -23.88 7.56
N LYS A 47 -8.25 -24.15 8.87
CA LYS A 47 -7.85 -23.17 9.89
C LYS A 47 -6.39 -23.41 10.30
N ASN A 48 -5.79 -22.46 11.01
CA ASN A 48 -4.46 -22.58 11.64
C ASN A 48 -3.26 -22.72 10.69
N ILE A 49 -3.36 -22.21 9.46
CA ILE A 49 -2.16 -22.01 8.64
C ILE A 49 -1.22 -21.07 9.41
N PRO A 50 0.08 -21.36 9.56
CA PRO A 50 1.03 -20.44 10.18
C PRO A 50 1.08 -19.10 9.45
N LYS A 51 1.49 -18.04 10.16
CA LYS A 51 1.84 -16.78 9.50
C LYS A 51 3.13 -17.00 8.69
N PHE A 52 3.15 -16.54 7.44
CA PHE A 52 4.27 -16.73 6.50
C PHE A 52 4.64 -18.21 6.31
N ALA A 53 3.65 -19.10 6.19
CA ALA A 53 3.89 -20.53 6.02
C ALA A 53 4.67 -20.81 4.71
N PRO A 54 5.66 -21.73 4.73
CA PRO A 54 6.43 -22.09 3.54
C PRO A 54 5.53 -22.81 2.51
N ALA A 55 5.95 -22.80 1.24
CA ALA A 55 5.21 -23.48 0.18
C ALA A 55 4.96 -24.98 0.49
N GLN A 56 5.96 -25.65 1.08
CA GLN A 56 5.87 -27.05 1.47
C GLN A 56 4.75 -27.33 2.48
N PHE A 57 4.45 -26.38 3.38
CA PHE A 57 3.35 -26.54 4.33
C PHE A 57 2.00 -26.77 3.62
N TYR A 58 1.78 -26.08 2.50
CA TYR A 58 0.55 -26.25 1.71
C TYR A 58 0.49 -27.62 1.04
N ILE A 59 1.63 -28.11 0.52
CA ILE A 59 1.71 -29.43 -0.10
C ILE A 59 1.44 -30.53 0.93
N ASP A 60 1.97 -30.41 2.14
CA ASP A 60 1.89 -31.46 3.15
C ASP A 60 0.57 -31.42 3.94
N ASN A 61 0.04 -30.23 4.23
CA ASN A 61 -1.08 -30.07 5.18
C ASN A 61 -2.39 -29.62 4.54
N VAL A 62 -2.33 -28.89 3.42
CA VAL A 62 -3.52 -28.26 2.80
C VAL A 62 -4.00 -29.08 1.60
N LEU A 63 -3.08 -29.46 0.71
CA LEU A 63 -3.37 -30.19 -0.51
C LEU A 63 -4.09 -31.53 -0.26
N PRO A 64 -3.72 -32.37 0.72
CA PRO A 64 -4.42 -33.64 0.97
C PRO A 64 -5.89 -33.41 1.34
N ARG A 65 -6.18 -32.38 2.14
CA ARG A 65 -7.54 -32.02 2.56
C ARG A 65 -8.39 -31.54 1.39
N ILE A 66 -7.81 -30.74 0.50
CA ILE A 66 -8.50 -30.29 -0.74
C ILE A 66 -8.78 -31.48 -1.66
N LYS A 67 -7.82 -32.42 -1.82
CA LYS A 67 -8.01 -33.63 -2.64
C LYS A 67 -9.13 -34.53 -2.11
N GLU A 68 -9.25 -34.66 -0.79
CA GLU A 68 -10.28 -35.44 -0.11
C GLU A 68 -11.66 -34.78 -0.21
N LYS A 69 -11.76 -33.49 0.14
CA LYS A 69 -13.03 -32.76 0.27
C LYS A 69 -13.54 -32.13 -1.01
N LYS A 70 -12.70 -32.00 -2.04
CA LYS A 70 -12.97 -31.33 -3.35
C LYS A 70 -13.22 -29.83 -3.26
N VAL A 71 -13.98 -29.35 -2.28
CA VAL A 71 -14.26 -27.93 -2.03
C VAL A 71 -13.89 -27.60 -0.59
N MET A 72 -13.07 -26.56 -0.39
CA MET A 72 -12.61 -26.13 0.92
C MET A 72 -12.53 -24.60 0.97
N ALA A 73 -12.94 -24.01 2.09
CA ALA A 73 -12.64 -22.64 2.44
C ALA A 73 -11.29 -22.57 3.18
N ILE A 74 -10.44 -21.59 2.85
CA ILE A 74 -9.18 -21.36 3.54
C ILE A 74 -9.35 -20.09 4.39
N LYS A 75 -9.05 -20.13 5.69
CA LYS A 75 -9.21 -18.96 6.58
C LYS A 75 -8.12 -18.85 7.66
N PRO A 76 -7.75 -17.62 8.08
CA PRO A 76 -7.79 -16.37 7.32
C PRO A 76 -6.79 -16.35 6.15
N PHE A 77 -6.93 -15.40 5.21
CA PHE A 77 -6.07 -15.26 4.02
C PHE A 77 -4.87 -14.31 4.18
N VAL A 78 -4.77 -13.59 5.30
CA VAL A 78 -3.73 -12.56 5.50
C VAL A 78 -2.40 -13.20 5.93
N ASP A 79 -1.30 -12.75 5.32
CA ASP A 79 0.08 -13.12 5.65
C ASP A 79 0.33 -14.64 5.70
N ARG A 80 -0.16 -15.39 4.70
CA ARG A 80 -0.17 -16.87 4.76
C ARG A 80 0.93 -17.58 3.99
N LEU A 81 1.31 -17.13 2.80
CA LEU A 81 2.47 -17.68 2.10
C LEU A 81 3.69 -16.84 2.43
N GLY A 82 4.75 -17.49 2.90
CA GLY A 82 6.02 -16.85 3.22
C GLY A 82 6.78 -16.34 2.00
N TYR A 83 8.02 -15.92 2.24
CA TYR A 83 8.96 -15.49 1.21
C TYR A 83 10.02 -16.55 0.93
N ASP A 84 10.29 -17.41 1.92
CA ASP A 84 11.41 -18.34 1.92
C ASP A 84 11.09 -19.60 1.11
N ASN A 85 12.03 -19.99 0.22
CA ASN A 85 11.96 -21.20 -0.60
C ASN A 85 10.66 -21.36 -1.39
N VAL A 86 10.04 -20.24 -1.80
CA VAL A 86 8.87 -20.27 -2.70
C VAL A 86 9.36 -20.49 -4.14
N PRO A 87 8.80 -21.46 -4.89
CA PRO A 87 9.20 -21.71 -6.26
C PRO A 87 9.13 -20.45 -7.15
N PRO A 88 10.08 -20.23 -8.06
CA PRO A 88 10.11 -19.04 -8.92
C PRO A 88 8.82 -18.79 -9.69
N GLU A 89 8.16 -19.84 -10.15
CA GLU A 89 6.90 -19.79 -10.91
C GLU A 89 5.76 -19.22 -10.05
N ILE A 90 5.71 -19.58 -8.77
CA ILE A 90 4.72 -19.07 -7.82
C ILE A 90 4.99 -17.59 -7.52
N ASN A 91 6.26 -17.20 -7.38
CA ASN A 91 6.61 -15.80 -7.20
C ASN A 91 6.29 -14.97 -8.45
N ARG A 92 6.54 -15.49 -9.67
CA ARG A 92 6.12 -14.85 -10.93
C ARG A 92 4.61 -14.68 -11.00
N LEU A 93 3.84 -15.69 -10.59
CA LEU A 93 2.38 -15.59 -10.52
C LEU A 93 1.94 -14.51 -9.52
N ARG A 94 2.55 -14.44 -8.32
CA ARG A 94 2.28 -13.36 -7.34
C ARG A 94 2.51 -11.97 -7.94
N CYS A 95 3.61 -11.80 -8.67
CA CYS A 95 3.92 -10.55 -9.37
C CYS A 95 2.87 -10.22 -10.44
N ARG A 96 2.54 -11.20 -11.30
CA ARG A 96 1.54 -11.03 -12.37
C ARG A 96 0.17 -10.67 -11.82
N VAL A 97 -0.24 -11.32 -10.73
CA VAL A 97 -1.47 -10.99 -10.02
C VAL A 97 -1.43 -9.54 -9.54
N ASN A 98 -0.38 -9.16 -8.80
CA ASN A 98 -0.31 -7.86 -8.13
C ASN A 98 -0.16 -6.67 -9.09
N TYR A 99 0.60 -6.82 -10.18
CA TYR A 99 0.90 -5.70 -11.09
C TYR A 99 0.07 -5.68 -12.37
N HIS A 100 -0.59 -6.79 -12.73
CA HIS A 100 -1.36 -6.86 -13.97
C HIS A 100 -2.80 -7.36 -13.79
N ALA A 101 -3.06 -8.38 -12.98
CA ALA A 101 -4.41 -8.93 -12.83
C ALA A 101 -5.29 -8.06 -11.94
N LEU A 102 -4.72 -7.47 -10.87
CA LEU A 102 -5.42 -6.54 -9.98
C LEU A 102 -5.52 -5.15 -10.62
N LYS A 103 -6.56 -4.93 -11.43
CA LYS A 103 -6.93 -3.61 -11.93
C LYS A 103 -8.06 -3.01 -11.12
N PHE A 104 -7.92 -1.75 -10.74
CA PHE A 104 -9.02 -1.03 -10.09
C PHE A 104 -10.18 -0.83 -11.08
N LEU A 105 -11.39 -0.68 -10.54
CA LEU A 105 -12.54 -0.31 -11.35
C LEU A 105 -12.34 1.05 -12.04
N PRO A 106 -12.86 1.26 -13.27
CA PRO A 106 -12.69 2.49 -14.02
C PRO A 106 -13.10 3.75 -13.24
N GLU A 107 -14.17 3.69 -12.44
CA GLU A 107 -14.66 4.85 -11.70
C GLU A 107 -13.66 5.30 -10.62
N ILE A 108 -12.90 4.36 -10.03
CA ILE A 108 -11.85 4.64 -9.05
C ILE A 108 -10.65 5.28 -9.76
N GLU A 109 -10.26 4.77 -10.93
CA GLU A 109 -9.14 5.31 -11.71
C GLU A 109 -9.44 6.73 -12.19
N GLU A 110 -10.62 6.96 -12.78
CA GLU A 110 -11.06 8.27 -13.27
C GLU A 110 -11.13 9.30 -12.14
N MET A 111 -11.68 8.93 -10.98
CA MET A 111 -11.73 9.83 -9.83
C MET A 111 -10.32 10.14 -9.32
N SER A 112 -9.43 9.14 -9.28
CA SER A 112 -8.02 9.38 -8.93
C SER A 112 -7.37 10.35 -9.91
N ASP A 113 -7.60 10.24 -11.22
CA ASP A 113 -7.03 11.14 -12.22
C ASP A 113 -7.55 12.57 -12.06
N LYS A 114 -8.83 12.75 -11.75
CA LYS A 114 -9.40 14.05 -11.40
C LYS A 114 -8.69 14.67 -10.19
N LEU A 115 -8.47 13.90 -9.12
CA LEU A 115 -7.75 14.38 -7.93
C LEU A 115 -6.30 14.79 -8.25
N VAL A 116 -5.60 13.99 -9.05
CA VAL A 116 -4.21 14.29 -9.47
C VAL A 116 -4.16 15.54 -10.34
N ALA A 117 -5.07 15.67 -11.31
CA ALA A 117 -5.14 16.85 -12.18
C ALA A 117 -5.41 18.12 -11.38
N ARG A 118 -6.34 18.08 -10.42
CA ARG A 118 -6.62 19.20 -9.51
C ARG A 118 -5.43 19.55 -8.63
N MET A 119 -4.71 18.56 -8.12
CA MET A 119 -3.47 18.79 -7.37
C MET A 119 -2.41 19.48 -8.20
N ARG A 120 -2.17 19.00 -9.42
CA ARG A 120 -1.14 19.53 -10.31
C ARG A 120 -1.47 20.92 -10.82
N ASN A 121 -2.75 21.26 -11.00
CA ASN A 121 -3.21 22.55 -11.52
C ASN A 121 -3.62 23.56 -10.42
N ARG A 122 -3.42 23.24 -9.14
CA ARG A 122 -3.92 24.03 -8.01
C ARG A 122 -3.42 25.49 -8.00
N THR A 123 -2.21 25.72 -8.49
CA THR A 123 -1.52 27.02 -8.51
C THR A 123 -1.63 27.75 -9.85
N GLY A 124 -2.45 27.24 -10.79
CA GLY A 124 -2.56 27.77 -12.16
C GLY A 124 -1.39 27.43 -13.09
N THR A 125 -0.39 26.68 -12.61
CA THR A 125 0.72 26.13 -13.40
C THR A 125 0.88 24.64 -13.08
N LEU A 126 1.38 23.85 -14.04
CA LEU A 126 1.58 22.42 -13.85
C LEU A 126 2.73 22.19 -12.87
N ASN A 127 2.41 21.87 -11.62
CA ASN A 127 3.41 21.67 -10.57
C ASN A 127 3.59 20.20 -10.18
N PRO A 128 4.83 19.78 -9.87
CA PRO A 128 5.05 18.52 -9.18
C PRO A 128 4.38 18.56 -7.79
N TYR A 129 3.97 17.40 -7.30
CA TYR A 129 3.42 17.27 -5.95
C TYR A 129 4.04 16.11 -5.18
N MET A 130 4.10 16.29 -3.87
CA MET A 130 4.53 15.29 -2.91
C MET A 130 3.32 14.69 -2.22
N ALA A 131 3.29 13.36 -2.10
CA ALA A 131 2.32 12.65 -1.28
C ALA A 131 2.97 12.20 0.02
N LEU A 132 2.35 12.55 1.16
CA LEU A 132 2.80 12.23 2.50
C LEU A 132 1.83 11.26 3.17
N HIS A 133 2.26 10.01 3.32
CA HIS A 133 1.51 8.98 4.04
C HIS A 133 1.90 8.96 5.52
N LEU A 134 0.98 9.49 6.34
CA LEU A 134 1.10 9.53 7.79
C LEU A 134 0.29 8.39 8.41
N ARG A 135 0.96 7.48 9.11
CA ARG A 135 0.27 6.49 9.96
C ARG A 135 0.52 6.84 11.43
N SER A 136 -0.53 7.35 12.08
CA SER A 136 -0.56 7.58 13.54
C SER A 136 -1.50 6.55 14.16
N GLU A 137 -0.97 5.53 14.85
CA GLU A 137 -1.78 4.63 15.67
C GLU A 137 -1.59 4.96 17.14
N LYS A 138 -2.69 5.04 17.91
CA LYS A 138 -2.65 5.22 19.37
C LYS A 138 -1.79 4.16 20.09
N GLY A 139 -1.67 2.95 19.53
CA GLY A 139 -0.78 1.90 20.06
C GLY A 139 0.71 2.07 19.75
N MET A 140 1.07 2.92 18.79
CA MET A 140 2.47 3.25 18.49
C MET A 140 3.00 4.40 19.34
N VAL A 141 2.14 5.28 19.86
CA VAL A 141 2.56 6.33 20.82
C VAL A 141 3.05 5.71 22.13
N GLY A 142 2.42 4.62 22.57
CA GLY A 142 2.81 3.87 23.78
C GLY A 142 4.10 3.05 23.65
N LEU A 143 4.56 2.75 22.43
CA LEU A 143 5.86 2.08 22.19
C LEU A 143 7.00 3.08 21.94
N SER A 144 6.68 4.35 21.66
CA SER A 144 7.67 5.39 21.39
C SER A 144 8.04 6.24 22.61
N PHE A 145 7.43 6.05 23.79
CA PHE A 145 7.65 6.88 25.00
C PHE A 145 7.75 8.39 24.69
N CYS A 146 7.00 8.87 23.70
CA CYS A 146 7.00 10.28 23.35
C CYS A 146 5.81 10.92 24.05
N ASP A 147 6.01 11.35 25.29
CA ASP A 147 5.20 12.40 25.90
C ASP A 147 5.49 13.70 25.15
N PHE A 148 4.71 13.97 24.10
CA PHE A 148 4.78 15.22 23.36
C PHE A 148 4.15 16.36 24.18
N VAL A 149 4.88 16.84 25.18
CA VAL A 149 4.57 18.05 25.93
C VAL A 149 5.66 19.09 25.64
N GLY A 150 5.53 19.81 24.53
CA GLY A 150 6.41 20.92 24.23
C GLY A 150 6.59 21.21 22.74
N TRP A 151 6.03 22.33 22.32
CA TRP A 151 6.35 23.12 21.12
C TRP A 151 5.68 22.75 19.79
N ILE A 152 5.06 23.80 19.24
CA ILE A 152 4.14 23.86 18.11
C ILE A 152 4.93 24.30 16.89
N SER A 153 5.28 23.37 16.00
CA SER A 153 5.66 23.73 14.63
C SER A 153 4.40 23.82 13.74
N PRO A 154 4.37 24.64 12.68
CA PRO A 154 3.26 24.66 11.73
C PRO A 154 2.97 23.28 11.12
N LEU A 155 4.03 22.47 10.96
CA LEU A 155 3.95 21.08 10.52
C LEU A 155 3.21 20.22 11.57
N GLN A 156 3.56 20.33 12.85
CA GLN A 156 2.88 19.63 13.95
C GLN A 156 1.43 20.09 14.10
N LEU A 157 1.13 21.38 13.92
CA LEU A 157 -0.23 21.91 14.00
C LEU A 157 -1.10 21.39 12.83
N ALA A 158 -0.52 21.26 11.63
CA ALA A 158 -1.17 20.61 10.49
C ALA A 158 -1.38 19.09 10.73
N LEU A 159 -0.43 18.44 11.41
CA LEU A 159 -0.47 17.02 11.77
C LEU A 159 -1.42 16.70 12.95
N GLN A 160 -1.53 17.59 13.95
CA GLN A 160 -2.41 17.44 15.13
C GLN A 160 -3.85 17.80 14.82
N LYS A 161 -4.11 18.81 13.97
CA LYS A 161 -5.48 19.19 13.57
C LYS A 161 -6.15 18.13 12.70
N ARG A 162 -5.38 17.25 12.03
CA ARG A 162 -5.90 16.24 11.11
C ARG A 162 -5.70 14.84 11.69
N LYS A 163 -6.71 14.36 12.44
CA LYS A 163 -6.80 12.96 12.90
C LYS A 163 -6.46 12.02 11.74
N ALA A 164 -5.39 11.24 11.85
CA ALA A 164 -5.00 10.12 10.98
C ALA A 164 -5.43 10.28 9.50
N GLY A 165 -4.68 11.06 8.71
CA GLY A 165 -4.97 11.30 7.30
C GLY A 165 -3.72 11.28 6.43
N ARG A 166 -3.91 10.95 5.14
CA ARG A 166 -2.90 11.14 4.09
C ARG A 166 -2.94 12.59 3.63
N CYS A 167 -1.78 13.25 3.58
CA CYS A 167 -1.66 14.65 3.17
C CYS A 167 -0.94 14.72 1.83
N LEU A 168 -1.42 15.60 0.95
CA LEU A 168 -0.77 15.93 -0.30
C LEU A 168 -0.18 17.34 -0.15
N LEU A 169 1.05 17.52 -0.61
CA LEU A 169 1.78 18.78 -0.56
C LEU A 169 2.09 19.20 -1.99
N ASN A 170 1.63 20.39 -2.39
CA ASN A 170 2.01 20.96 -3.68
C ASN A 170 3.41 21.60 -3.55
N LEU A 171 4.34 21.25 -4.45
CA LEU A 171 5.69 21.82 -4.46
C LEU A 171 5.73 22.97 -5.47
N GLY A 172 5.13 24.10 -5.11
CA GLY A 172 5.17 25.32 -5.92
C GLY A 172 6.57 25.95 -5.94
N GLY A 173 7.08 26.26 -7.15
CA GLY A 173 8.36 26.92 -7.36
C GLY A 173 8.33 28.39 -6.99
N GLY A 174 8.65 28.71 -5.74
CA GLY A 174 8.91 30.06 -5.24
C GLY A 174 9.79 29.95 -4.01
N SER A 175 10.66 30.91 -3.77
CA SER A 175 11.66 30.95 -2.69
C SER A 175 11.11 30.84 -1.25
N ASN A 176 9.79 30.74 -1.10
CA ASN A 176 9.11 30.32 0.13
C ASN A 176 8.37 29.01 -0.15
N LEU A 177 8.86 27.88 0.40
CA LEU A 177 8.08 26.64 0.48
C LEU A 177 6.85 26.88 1.38
N ALA A 178 5.80 27.48 0.84
CA ALA A 178 4.47 27.45 1.44
C ALA A 178 3.89 26.06 1.19
N CYS A 179 4.22 25.12 2.07
CA CYS A 179 3.64 23.78 2.08
C CYS A 179 2.16 23.85 2.48
N ASP A 180 1.28 24.16 1.54
CA ASP A 180 -0.16 24.04 1.74
C ASP A 180 -0.54 22.55 1.78
N GLY A 181 -0.83 22.04 2.98
CA GLY A 181 -1.36 20.69 3.17
C GLY A 181 -2.78 20.57 2.63
N VAL A 182 -2.96 19.73 1.61
CA VAL A 182 -4.24 19.45 0.94
C VAL A 182 -4.63 17.99 1.16
N THR A 183 -5.92 17.75 1.36
CA THR A 183 -6.53 16.41 1.45
C THR A 183 -7.48 16.17 0.28
N LYS A 184 -7.88 14.92 0.04
CA LYS A 184 -8.87 14.61 -1.00
C LYS A 184 -10.20 15.33 -0.78
N GLU A 185 -10.58 15.59 0.48
CA GLU A 185 -11.76 16.36 0.86
C GLU A 185 -11.64 17.86 0.48
N ASP A 186 -10.41 18.38 0.33
CA ASP A 186 -10.18 19.74 -0.16
C ASP A 186 -10.19 19.80 -1.71
N LEU A 187 -10.05 18.66 -2.38
CA LEU A 187 -9.90 18.55 -3.84
C LEU A 187 -11.16 18.10 -4.57
N ALA A 188 -12.12 17.52 -3.86
CA ALA A 188 -13.34 16.98 -4.45
C ALA A 188 -14.56 17.36 -3.62
N SER A 189 -15.69 17.53 -4.31
CA SER A 189 -16.95 17.84 -3.64
C SER A 189 -17.43 16.63 -2.83
N GLN A 190 -18.38 16.86 -1.91
CA GLN A 190 -18.95 15.76 -1.14
C GLN A 190 -19.69 14.78 -2.05
N GLU A 191 -20.38 15.28 -3.07
CA GLU A 191 -21.13 14.49 -4.04
C GLU A 191 -20.22 13.57 -4.86
N GLU A 192 -19.07 14.09 -5.31
CA GLU A 192 -18.08 13.29 -6.06
C GLU A 192 -17.50 12.14 -5.22
N LEU A 193 -17.31 12.37 -3.92
CA LEU A 193 -16.77 11.37 -3.01
C LEU A 193 -17.82 10.40 -2.46
N GLU A 194 -19.11 10.73 -2.55
CA GLU A 194 -20.19 9.99 -1.87
C GLU A 194 -20.26 8.53 -2.31
N GLN A 195 -20.09 8.26 -3.60
CA GLN A 195 -20.07 6.90 -4.14
C GLN A 195 -18.95 6.04 -3.54
N PHE A 196 -17.81 6.64 -3.17
CA PHE A 196 -16.67 5.96 -2.56
C PHE A 196 -16.76 5.93 -1.02
N ARG A 197 -17.46 6.88 -0.41
CA ARG A 197 -17.66 6.98 1.06
C ARG A 197 -18.50 5.85 1.62
N ARG A 198 -19.35 5.23 0.80
CA ARG A 198 -20.09 4.01 1.17
C ARG A 198 -19.18 2.96 1.79
N HIS A 199 -17.88 2.99 1.46
CA HIS A 199 -16.96 2.03 1.98
C HIS A 199 -15.48 2.51 2.06
N VAL A 200 -14.84 2.30 3.22
CA VAL A 200 -13.48 2.79 3.54
C VAL A 200 -12.37 2.34 2.56
N THR A 201 -12.45 1.14 1.96
CA THR A 201 -11.39 0.62 1.08
C THR A 201 -11.30 1.29 -0.29
N SER A 202 -12.34 1.99 -0.77
CA SER A 202 -12.37 2.71 -2.06
C SER A 202 -11.69 4.04 -1.87
N LEU A 203 -11.94 4.70 -0.74
CA LEU A 203 -11.16 5.86 -0.32
C LEU A 203 -9.68 5.49 -0.19
N ALA A 204 -9.36 4.30 0.35
CA ALA A 204 -7.99 3.81 0.39
C ALA A 204 -7.40 3.51 -1.00
N ALA A 205 -8.20 3.03 -1.95
CA ALA A 205 -7.78 2.81 -3.34
C ALA A 205 -7.48 4.15 -4.06
N LEU A 206 -8.35 5.17 -3.88
CA LEU A 206 -8.10 6.52 -4.37
C LEU A 206 -6.80 7.08 -3.79
N ASP A 207 -6.63 6.96 -2.49
CA ASP A 207 -5.42 7.41 -1.82
C ASP A 207 -4.17 6.66 -2.30
N PHE A 208 -4.28 5.35 -2.58
CA PHE A 208 -3.20 4.55 -3.17
C PHE A 208 -2.80 5.09 -4.54
N LEU A 209 -3.76 5.30 -5.44
CA LEU A 209 -3.48 5.77 -6.80
C LEU A 209 -2.93 7.21 -6.82
N VAL A 210 -3.47 8.10 -5.99
CA VAL A 210 -2.97 9.48 -5.90
C VAL A 210 -1.55 9.51 -5.31
N CYS A 211 -1.22 8.64 -4.35
CA CYS A 211 0.15 8.49 -3.86
C CYS A 211 1.07 7.84 -4.90
N LEU A 212 0.56 6.89 -5.68
CA LEU A 212 1.32 6.20 -6.71
C LEU A 212 1.74 7.16 -7.83
N LYS A 213 0.84 8.08 -8.22
CA LYS A 213 1.02 9.08 -9.29
C LYS A 213 1.83 10.33 -8.86
N SER A 214 2.23 10.43 -7.59
CA SER A 214 2.97 11.61 -7.08
C SER A 214 4.42 11.63 -7.55
N ASP A 215 5.00 12.82 -7.67
CA ASP A 215 6.39 12.99 -8.08
C ASP A 215 7.34 12.53 -6.97
N VAL A 216 6.97 12.85 -5.73
CA VAL A 216 7.65 12.37 -4.51
C VAL A 216 6.64 11.67 -3.61
N PHE A 217 6.96 10.48 -3.13
CA PHE A 217 6.18 9.78 -2.11
C PHE A 217 6.98 9.68 -0.81
N VAL A 218 6.44 10.15 0.29
CA VAL A 218 7.06 10.12 1.63
C VAL A 218 6.15 9.36 2.57
N MET A 219 6.71 8.48 3.39
CA MET A 219 5.94 7.71 4.38
C MET A 219 6.54 7.79 5.77
N THR A 220 5.70 7.79 6.81
CA THR A 220 6.18 7.72 8.20
C THR A 220 6.30 6.29 8.72
N HIS A 221 5.74 5.30 8.03
CA HIS A 221 5.79 3.90 8.46
C HIS A 221 5.78 2.95 7.26
N GLY A 222 6.67 1.94 7.29
CA GLY A 222 6.76 0.87 6.28
C GLY A 222 5.68 -0.21 6.42
N GLY A 223 4.41 0.18 6.52
CA GLY A 223 3.29 -0.77 6.55
C GLY A 223 2.91 -1.24 5.14
N ASN A 224 1.99 -2.22 5.04
CA ASN A 224 1.59 -2.82 3.75
C ASN A 224 1.23 -1.79 2.67
N PHE A 225 0.49 -0.73 3.00
CA PHE A 225 0.15 0.35 2.07
C PHE A 225 1.39 1.03 1.45
N ALA A 226 2.34 1.39 2.31
CA ALA A 226 3.58 2.02 1.89
C ALA A 226 4.43 1.09 1.03
N LYS A 227 4.52 -0.19 1.42
CA LYS A 227 5.24 -1.24 0.68
C LYS A 227 4.67 -1.40 -0.73
N LEU A 228 3.36 -1.51 -0.88
CA LEU A 228 2.69 -1.62 -2.18
C LEU A 228 2.98 -0.42 -3.09
N ILE A 229 2.99 0.80 -2.56
CA ILE A 229 3.31 2.00 -3.35
C ILE A 229 4.77 1.98 -3.79
N ILE A 230 5.71 1.70 -2.87
CA ILE A 230 7.14 1.58 -3.22
C ILE A 230 7.29 0.51 -4.30
N GLY A 231 6.80 -0.70 -4.06
CA GLY A 231 6.92 -1.80 -4.99
C GLY A 231 6.33 -1.49 -6.36
N ALA A 232 5.17 -0.85 -6.44
CA ALA A 232 4.58 -0.45 -7.71
C ALA A 232 5.43 0.61 -8.45
N ARG A 233 5.93 1.64 -7.75
CA ARG A 233 6.83 2.66 -8.34
C ARG A 233 8.13 2.03 -8.83
N ARG A 234 8.64 1.05 -8.09
CA ARG A 234 9.80 0.25 -8.46
C ARG A 234 9.52 -0.56 -9.74
N TYR A 235 8.44 -1.35 -9.72
CA TYR A 235 7.99 -2.16 -10.85
C TYR A 235 7.84 -1.35 -12.16
N MET A 236 7.27 -0.14 -12.09
CA MET A 236 7.08 0.76 -13.25
C MET A 236 8.36 1.47 -13.73
N GLY A 237 9.55 1.00 -13.33
CA GLY A 237 10.82 1.50 -13.81
C GLY A 237 11.44 2.62 -12.96
N HIS A 238 11.04 2.75 -11.69
CA HIS A 238 11.71 3.60 -10.68
C HIS A 238 11.85 5.08 -11.05
N ARG A 239 10.98 5.62 -11.91
CA ARG A 239 11.11 7.00 -12.40
C ARG A 239 10.77 8.07 -11.35
N LEU A 240 10.03 7.70 -10.32
CA LEU A 240 9.47 8.63 -9.34
C LEU A 240 10.05 8.37 -7.94
N LYS A 241 10.36 9.43 -7.18
CA LYS A 241 11.12 9.33 -5.93
C LYS A 241 10.28 8.79 -4.77
N SER A 242 10.80 7.81 -4.03
CA SER A 242 10.19 7.32 -2.78
C SER A 242 11.15 7.52 -1.62
N ILE A 243 10.71 8.23 -0.59
CA ILE A 243 11.50 8.60 0.58
C ILE A 243 10.96 7.86 1.79
N LYS A 244 11.83 7.07 2.41
CA LYS A 244 11.63 6.44 3.71
C LYS A 244 12.54 7.16 4.72
N PRO A 245 11.99 8.09 5.52
CA PRO A 245 12.80 8.87 6.46
C PRO A 245 13.50 7.97 7.48
N ASP A 246 14.73 8.34 7.83
CA ASP A 246 15.43 7.70 8.95
C ASP A 246 14.79 8.07 10.28
N LYS A 247 13.97 7.19 10.85
CA LYS A 247 13.28 7.48 12.10
C LYS A 247 14.23 7.74 13.26
N GLY A 248 15.30 6.96 13.36
CA GLY A 248 16.25 7.05 14.47
C GLY A 248 17.06 8.33 14.42
N LEU A 249 17.41 8.78 13.22
CA LEU A 249 18.04 10.09 13.03
C LEU A 249 17.05 11.23 13.32
N VAL A 250 15.88 11.18 12.68
CA VAL A 250 14.86 12.22 12.79
C VAL A 250 14.37 12.37 14.23
N SER A 251 14.28 11.29 15.00
CA SER A 251 13.92 11.35 16.42
C SER A 251 14.98 12.04 17.29
N LYS A 252 16.27 11.91 16.96
CA LYS A 252 17.35 12.60 17.70
C LYS A 252 17.22 14.12 17.56
N TYR A 253 16.79 14.59 16.39
CA TYR A 253 16.62 16.01 16.14
C TYR A 253 15.36 16.59 16.76
N PHE A 254 14.27 15.82 16.81
CA PHE A 254 13.04 16.30 17.45
C PHE A 254 13.16 16.46 18.99
N GLY A 255 14.19 15.88 19.62
CA GLY A 255 14.44 16.01 21.06
C GLY A 255 15.56 16.98 21.44
N ASP A 256 16.25 17.59 20.47
CA ASP A 256 17.40 18.46 20.73
C ASP A 256 17.01 19.95 20.59
N PRO A 257 16.84 20.68 21.70
CA PRO A 257 16.45 22.09 21.66
C PRO A 257 17.58 23.02 21.19
N TYR A 258 18.81 22.53 21.08
CA TYR A 258 19.98 23.33 20.69
C TYR A 258 20.34 23.19 19.21
N LYS A 259 19.71 22.25 18.49
CA LYS A 259 20.02 22.05 17.08
C LYS A 259 19.32 23.09 16.20
N GLY A 260 20.12 23.84 15.45
CA GLY A 260 19.63 24.83 14.50
C GLY A 260 18.97 24.20 13.27
N TRP A 261 18.05 24.94 12.63
CA TRP A 261 17.46 24.55 11.34
C TRP A 261 18.51 24.25 10.25
N PRO A 262 19.60 25.03 10.11
CA PRO A 262 20.65 24.73 9.12
C PRO A 262 21.28 23.35 9.31
N ASP A 263 21.69 23.03 10.55
CA ASP A 263 22.34 21.75 10.86
C ASP A 263 21.37 20.58 10.67
N PHE A 264 20.08 20.77 10.95
CA PHE A 264 19.05 19.77 10.69
C PHE A 264 18.90 19.50 9.19
N VAL A 265 18.85 20.55 8.36
CA VAL A 265 18.73 20.43 6.90
C VAL A 265 19.95 19.73 6.32
N GLU A 266 21.15 20.08 6.78
CA GLU A 266 22.40 19.44 6.36
C GLU A 266 22.40 17.95 6.70
N ASP A 267 22.11 17.60 7.95
CA ASP A 267 22.08 16.21 8.41
C ASP A 267 21.04 15.34 7.66
N VAL A 268 19.84 15.89 7.43
CA VAL A 268 18.79 15.21 6.65
C VAL A 268 19.26 15.02 5.21
N SER A 269 19.88 16.03 4.61
CA SER A 269 20.38 15.98 3.23
C SER A 269 21.50 14.94 3.07
N ILE A 270 22.47 14.94 3.98
CA ILE A 270 23.57 13.97 4.00
C ILE A 270 23.03 12.55 4.17
N THR A 271 22.18 12.32 5.18
CA THR A 271 21.69 10.97 5.48
C THR A 271 20.81 10.38 4.38
N HIS A 272 20.10 11.24 3.63
CA HIS A 272 19.20 10.80 2.57
C HIS A 272 19.81 10.90 1.16
N ASN A 273 21.09 11.25 1.02
CA ASN A 273 21.74 11.41 -0.29
C ASN A 273 21.73 10.12 -1.12
N THR A 274 21.87 8.96 -0.48
CA THR A 274 21.82 7.62 -1.09
C THR A 274 20.43 6.99 -1.05
N ARG A 275 19.47 7.59 -0.33
CA ARG A 275 18.07 7.14 -0.22
C ARG A 275 17.21 7.74 -1.31
N THR A 276 17.64 7.55 -2.56
CA THR A 276 16.97 8.08 -3.76
C THR A 276 15.74 7.28 -4.19
N GLY A 277 15.45 6.15 -3.53
CA GLY A 277 14.33 5.26 -3.86
C GLY A 277 14.66 4.28 -4.99
N LEU A 278 15.94 4.16 -5.35
CA LEU A 278 16.42 3.20 -6.33
C LEU A 278 16.10 1.74 -5.91
N PRO A 279 16.06 0.83 -6.90
CA PRO A 279 16.02 -0.60 -6.60
C PRO A 279 17.24 -1.00 -5.77
N GLU A 280 17.01 -1.76 -4.70
CA GLU A 280 18.08 -2.34 -3.86
C GLU A 280 18.28 -3.81 -4.23
N GLU A 281 19.48 -4.35 -4.08
CA GLU A 281 19.70 -5.79 -4.25
C GLU A 281 18.82 -6.59 -3.26
N THR A 282 18.28 -7.72 -3.73
CA THR A 282 17.40 -8.55 -2.91
C THR A 282 18.19 -9.43 -1.95
N PHE A 283 17.88 -9.35 -0.66
CA PHE A 283 18.41 -10.22 0.40
C PHE A 283 17.51 -11.45 0.63
N PRO A 284 17.97 -12.50 1.34
CA PRO A 284 17.09 -13.57 1.81
C PRO A 284 15.91 -13.00 2.63
N ASN A 285 14.72 -13.58 2.46
CA ASN A 285 13.47 -13.20 3.14
C ASN A 285 12.92 -11.81 2.77
N TYR A 286 13.27 -11.30 1.59
CA TYR A 286 12.81 -10.00 1.11
C TYR A 286 11.29 -9.96 0.85
N ASP A 287 10.65 -8.83 1.19
CA ASP A 287 9.25 -8.58 0.88
C ASP A 287 9.05 -8.25 -0.61
N ILE A 288 8.57 -9.24 -1.36
CA ILE A 288 8.29 -9.12 -2.82
C ILE A 288 7.39 -7.93 -3.18
N TRP A 289 6.56 -7.46 -2.24
CA TRP A 289 5.66 -6.34 -2.45
C TRP A 289 6.36 -4.99 -2.30
N GLU A 290 7.50 -4.91 -1.58
CA GLU A 290 8.31 -3.70 -1.45
C GLU A 290 9.44 -3.65 -2.50
N ASN A 291 9.97 -4.79 -2.97
CA ASN A 291 11.00 -4.85 -4.02
C ASN A 291 10.76 -5.99 -5.01
N PRO A 292 10.22 -5.66 -6.18
CA PRO A 292 9.86 -6.65 -7.18
C PRO A 292 11.02 -7.13 -8.06
N LEU A 293 12.24 -6.58 -7.94
CA LEU A 293 13.33 -6.77 -8.91
C LEU A 293 13.58 -8.24 -9.31
N THR A 294 13.93 -9.08 -8.35
CA THR A 294 14.38 -10.45 -8.63
C THR A 294 13.24 -11.37 -9.08
N PRO A 295 12.08 -11.42 -8.42
CA PRO A 295 11.01 -12.32 -8.83
C PRO A 295 10.09 -11.78 -9.94
N CYS A 296 9.96 -10.45 -10.08
CA CYS A 296 8.95 -9.83 -10.95
C CYS A 296 9.50 -9.11 -12.18
N MET A 297 10.76 -8.64 -12.12
CA MET A 297 11.33 -7.77 -13.17
C MET A 297 12.44 -8.46 -13.99
N CYS A 298 12.79 -9.71 -13.67
CA CYS A 298 13.69 -10.50 -14.50
C CYS A 298 13.13 -10.64 -15.93
N ARG A 299 13.95 -10.33 -16.92
CA ARG A 299 13.66 -10.65 -18.33
C ARG A 299 13.64 -12.16 -18.48
N ALA A 300 12.61 -12.67 -19.16
CA ALA A 300 12.54 -14.07 -19.59
C ALA A 300 13.72 -14.40 -20.52
#